data_AF-A0A3D1DKJ4-F1
#
_entry.id   AF-A0A3D1DKJ4-F1
#
_cell.length_a   1.000
_cell.length_b   1.000
_cell.length_c   1.000
_cell.angle_alpha   90.00
_cell.angle_beta   90.00
_cell.angle_gamma   90.00
#
_symmetry.space_group_name_H-M   'P 1'
#
loop_
_entity.id
_entity.type
_entity.pdbx_description
1 polymer ?
#
loop_
_entity_poly.entity_id
_entity_poly.type
_entity_poly.pdbx_seq_one_letter_code
_entity_poly.pdbx_strand_id
1 'polypeptide(L)'
;MLSSYNGGAAFDPEGKMVKKFSAGGDHFANFVSAVRSRKHTDLNADIENGHLSSALCHLGNVSYRLGQAISVADLQKRFDGDDEATATLGRVVGHLAGNKVDLASQQLIAGQSLQLDPKKEIFISSGSKQANPHLTREYRKPFVVPSANDV
;
A
#
# COMPACT_ATOMS: atom_id res chain seq x y z
N MET A 1 -14.13 0.71 -12.50
CA MET A 1 -14.21 2.18 -12.54
C MET A 1 -15.37 2.64 -11.67
N LEU A 2 -15.14 3.57 -10.75
CA LEU A 2 -16.23 4.25 -10.03
C LEU A 2 -17.00 5.09 -11.07
N SER A 3 -18.27 4.74 -11.28
CA SER A 3 -19.12 5.40 -12.28
C SER A 3 -19.98 6.50 -11.65
N SER A 4 -20.06 6.54 -10.32
CA SER A 4 -20.71 7.60 -9.55
C SER A 4 -20.27 7.55 -8.07
N TYR A 5 -20.68 8.53 -7.26
CA TYR A 5 -20.46 8.50 -5.82
C TYR A 5 -21.15 7.32 -5.12
N ASN A 6 -22.28 6.84 -5.66
CA ASN A 6 -23.08 5.75 -5.09
C ASN A 6 -22.96 4.44 -5.89
N GLY A 7 -21.92 4.29 -6.70
CA GLY A 7 -21.80 3.09 -7.52
C GLY A 7 -20.57 3.02 -8.39
N GLY A 8 -20.26 1.78 -8.79
CA GLY A 8 -19.16 1.47 -9.67
C GLY A 8 -19.46 0.26 -10.53
N ALA A 9 -18.62 0.02 -11.52
CA ALA A 9 -18.65 -1.23 -12.28
C ALA A 9 -17.23 -1.73 -12.53
N ALA A 10 -17.05 -3.05 -12.44
CA ALA A 10 -15.87 -3.75 -12.91
C ALA A 10 -16.11 -4.22 -14.35
N PHE A 11 -15.08 -4.08 -15.18
CA PHE A 11 -15.07 -4.48 -16.57
C PHE A 11 -13.87 -5.41 -16.80
N ASP A 12 -14.00 -6.33 -17.74
CA ASP A 12 -12.89 -7.16 -18.22
C ASP A 12 -12.00 -6.38 -19.22
N PRO A 13 -10.85 -6.92 -19.66
CA PRO A 13 -9.97 -6.27 -20.62
C PRO A 13 -10.65 -5.93 -21.95
N GLU A 14 -11.69 -6.66 -22.34
CA GLU A 14 -12.48 -6.42 -23.55
C GLU A 14 -13.55 -5.32 -23.36
N GLY A 15 -13.64 -4.74 -22.16
CA GLY A 15 -14.54 -3.64 -21.84
C GLY A 15 -15.98 -4.08 -21.54
N LYS A 16 -16.23 -5.39 -21.37
CA LYS A 16 -17.53 -5.91 -20.98
C LYS A 16 -17.69 -5.85 -19.47
N MET A 17 -18.88 -5.43 -19.02
CA MET A 17 -19.18 -5.30 -17.60
C MET A 17 -19.23 -6.67 -16.93
N VAL A 18 -18.34 -6.89 -15.96
CA VAL A 18 -18.24 -8.12 -15.16
C VAL A 18 -19.13 -8.03 -13.92
N LYS A 19 -19.17 -6.85 -13.27
CA LYS A 19 -19.95 -6.66 -12.05
C LYS A 19 -20.35 -5.21 -11.86
N LYS A 20 -21.59 -4.98 -11.45
CA LYS A 20 -22.08 -3.67 -11.02
C LYS A 20 -22.13 -3.63 -9.49
N PHE A 21 -21.69 -2.51 -8.93
CA PHE A 21 -21.70 -2.20 -7.51
C PHE A 21 -22.64 -1.03 -7.30
N SER A 22 -23.58 -1.19 -6.36
CA SER A 22 -24.50 -0.14 -5.93
C SER A 22 -24.42 -0.08 -4.42
N ALA A 23 -23.69 0.90 -3.91
CA ALA A 23 -23.46 1.10 -2.48
C ALA A 23 -23.17 2.59 -2.25
N GLY A 24 -23.44 3.07 -1.05
CA GLY A 24 -23.27 4.45 -0.67
C GLY A 24 -23.82 4.68 0.73
N GLY A 25 -24.12 5.93 1.05
CA GLY A 25 -24.66 6.32 2.34
C GLY A 25 -23.83 7.38 3.02
N ASP A 26 -24.28 7.81 4.19
CA ASP A 26 -23.62 8.83 4.98
C ASP A 26 -22.67 8.16 5.98
N HIS A 27 -21.37 8.32 5.73
CA HIS A 27 -20.30 7.79 6.58
C HIS A 27 -20.38 8.33 8.02
N PHE A 28 -20.77 9.60 8.20
CA PHE A 28 -20.90 10.20 9.52
C PHE A 28 -22.12 9.65 10.25
N ALA A 29 -23.25 9.50 9.56
CA ALA A 29 -24.45 8.90 10.15
C ALA A 29 -24.21 7.45 10.58
N ASN A 30 -23.50 6.65 9.77
CA ASN A 30 -23.11 5.28 10.15
C ASN A 30 -22.22 5.27 11.40
N PHE A 31 -21.19 6.10 11.44
CA PHE A 31 -20.31 6.23 12.62
C PHE A 31 -21.10 6.62 13.88
N VAL A 32 -21.92 7.66 13.82
CA VAL A 32 -22.74 8.11 14.97
C VAL A 32 -23.71 7.02 15.42
N SER A 33 -24.28 6.26 14.49
CA SER A 33 -25.20 5.16 14.81
C SER A 33 -24.48 4.01 15.53
N ALA A 34 -23.29 3.62 15.06
CA ALA A 34 -22.45 2.59 15.69
C ALA A 34 -21.97 3.02 17.09
N VAL A 35 -21.61 4.30 17.28
CA VAL A 35 -21.26 4.85 18.61
C VAL A 35 -22.45 4.78 19.55
N ARG A 36 -23.65 5.15 19.08
CA ARG A 36 -24.88 5.09 19.89
C ARG A 36 -25.28 3.66 20.25
N SER A 37 -25.16 2.73 19.31
CA SER A 37 -25.49 1.32 19.54
C SER A 37 -24.45 0.60 20.40
N ARG A 38 -23.23 1.16 20.49
CA ARG A 38 -22.04 0.55 21.12
C ARG A 38 -21.66 -0.79 20.50
N LYS A 39 -21.97 -1.00 19.22
CA LYS A 39 -21.64 -2.21 18.46
C LYS A 39 -20.75 -1.83 17.28
N HIS A 40 -19.46 -2.11 17.38
CA HIS A 40 -18.50 -1.80 16.31
C HIS A 40 -18.85 -2.52 15.00
N THR A 41 -19.49 -3.68 15.06
CA THR A 41 -19.98 -4.43 13.89
C THR A 41 -21.08 -3.72 13.09
N ASP A 42 -21.65 -2.62 13.61
CA ASP A 42 -22.58 -1.77 12.85
C ASP A 42 -21.84 -0.83 11.88
N LEU A 43 -20.51 -0.72 11.98
CA LEU A 43 -19.69 0.06 11.05
C LEU A 43 -19.60 -0.63 9.69
N ASN A 44 -19.83 0.12 8.61
CA ASN A 44 -19.62 -0.39 7.25
C ASN A 44 -18.14 -0.68 6.96
N ALA A 45 -17.23 0.00 7.66
CA ALA A 45 -15.79 -0.17 7.55
C ALA A 45 -15.19 -0.07 8.96
N ASP A 46 -15.02 -1.22 9.59
CA ASP A 46 -14.37 -1.31 10.91
C ASP A 46 -12.89 -0.89 10.83
N ILE A 47 -12.31 -0.50 11.97
CA ILE A 47 -10.96 0.04 12.08
C ILE A 47 -9.89 -0.94 11.60
N GLU A 48 -10.12 -2.25 11.70
CA GLU A 48 -9.21 -3.27 11.17
C GLU A 48 -8.99 -3.12 9.66
N ASN A 49 -10.04 -2.77 8.89
CA ASN A 49 -9.91 -2.47 7.46
C ASN A 49 -9.05 -1.20 7.24
N GLY A 50 -9.22 -0.20 8.12
CA GLY A 50 -8.41 1.02 8.14
C GLY A 50 -6.93 0.73 8.42
N HIS A 51 -6.66 -0.15 9.37
CA HIS A 51 -5.32 -0.64 9.70
C HIS A 51 -4.67 -1.32 8.50
N LEU A 52 -5.32 -2.34 7.93
CA LEU A 52 -4.77 -3.11 6.82
C LEU A 52 -4.50 -2.25 5.58
N SER A 53 -5.45 -1.37 5.23
CA SER A 53 -5.29 -0.46 4.08
C SER A 53 -4.16 0.55 4.28
N SER A 54 -4.05 1.13 5.48
CA SER A 54 -2.99 2.08 5.81
C SER A 54 -1.62 1.40 5.90
N ALA A 55 -1.58 0.15 6.39
CA ALA A 55 -0.35 -0.63 6.51
C ALA A 55 0.31 -0.82 5.14
N LEU A 56 -0.44 -1.11 4.07
CA LEU A 56 0.10 -1.29 2.72
C LEU A 56 0.95 -0.09 2.25
N CYS A 57 0.48 1.13 2.50
CA CYS A 57 1.22 2.36 2.19
C CYS A 57 2.54 2.44 2.97
N HIS A 58 2.53 2.02 4.23
CA HIS A 58 3.74 1.99 5.06
C HIS A 58 4.73 0.92 4.60
N LEU A 59 4.27 -0.27 4.21
CA LEU A 59 5.13 -1.35 3.73
C LEU A 59 5.90 -0.93 2.46
N GLY A 60 5.23 -0.26 1.52
CA GLY A 60 5.88 0.31 0.34
C GLY A 60 6.95 1.36 0.70
N ASN A 61 6.65 2.22 1.68
CA ASN A 61 7.61 3.21 2.18
C ASN A 61 8.82 2.57 2.87
N VAL A 62 8.64 1.47 3.60
CA VAL A 62 9.76 0.71 4.20
C VAL A 62 10.64 0.13 3.11
N SER A 63 10.05 -0.52 2.11
CA SER A 63 10.78 -1.04 0.94
C SER A 63 11.61 0.06 0.27
N TYR A 64 11.01 1.22 0.02
CA TYR A 64 11.69 2.35 -0.62
C TYR A 64 12.83 2.94 0.23
N ARG A 65 12.62 3.10 1.54
CA ARG A 65 13.64 3.64 2.46
C ARG A 65 14.88 2.76 2.56
N LEU A 66 14.72 1.46 2.43
CA LEU A 66 15.81 0.48 2.40
C LEU A 66 16.33 0.24 0.97
N GLY A 67 15.80 0.97 0.00
CA GLY A 67 16.17 0.84 -1.40
C GLY A 67 17.59 1.32 -1.69
N GLN A 68 18.08 0.91 -2.85
CA GLN A 68 19.39 1.31 -3.35
C GLN A 68 19.27 1.93 -4.73
N ALA A 69 20.22 2.79 -5.06
CA ALA A 69 20.35 3.32 -6.41
C ALA A 69 20.67 2.19 -7.39
N ILE A 70 19.97 2.17 -8.51
CA ILE A 70 20.08 1.11 -9.52
C ILE A 70 19.85 1.69 -10.92
N SER A 71 20.51 1.09 -11.90
CA SER A 71 20.31 1.46 -13.30
C SER A 71 18.94 1.02 -13.81
N VAL A 72 18.42 1.68 -14.84
CA VAL A 72 17.18 1.26 -15.51
C VAL A 72 17.34 -0.16 -16.09
N ALA A 73 18.52 -0.47 -16.64
CA ALA A 73 18.81 -1.78 -17.23
C ALA A 73 18.77 -2.91 -16.21
N ASP A 74 19.31 -2.69 -15.01
CA ASP A 74 19.27 -3.70 -13.95
C ASP A 74 17.88 -3.79 -13.29
N LEU A 75 17.12 -2.69 -13.26
CA LEU A 75 15.70 -2.71 -12.88
C LEU A 75 14.85 -3.52 -13.86
N GLN A 76 15.09 -3.40 -15.17
CA GLN A 76 14.42 -4.21 -16.18
C GLN A 76 14.67 -5.70 -15.92
N LYS A 77 15.94 -6.11 -15.77
CA LYS A 77 16.29 -7.50 -15.42
C LYS A 77 15.63 -7.98 -14.13
N ARG A 78 15.55 -7.10 -13.12
CA ARG A 78 14.90 -7.43 -11.84
C ARG A 78 13.40 -7.72 -11.99
N PHE A 79 12.76 -7.14 -13.00
CA PHE A 79 11.34 -7.32 -13.29
C PHE A 79 11.07 -8.32 -14.42
N ASP A 80 12.08 -9.08 -14.86
CA ASP A 80 11.90 -10.14 -15.85
C ASP A 80 10.84 -11.15 -15.36
N GLY A 81 9.80 -11.35 -16.18
CA GLY A 81 8.66 -12.22 -15.84
C GLY A 81 7.57 -11.57 -14.99
N ASP A 82 7.70 -10.29 -14.64
CA ASP A 82 6.66 -9.47 -14.01
C ASP A 82 6.18 -8.39 -14.99
N ASP A 83 5.12 -8.72 -15.75
CA ASP A 83 4.58 -7.87 -16.80
C ASP A 83 4.10 -6.51 -16.26
N GLU A 84 3.49 -6.49 -15.08
CA GLU A 84 2.97 -5.27 -14.46
C GLU A 84 4.09 -4.37 -13.93
N ALA A 85 5.11 -4.94 -13.30
CA ALA A 85 6.29 -4.18 -12.88
C ALA A 85 7.05 -3.63 -14.08
N THR A 86 7.19 -4.42 -15.14
CA THR A 86 7.83 -4.00 -16.40
C THR A 86 7.06 -2.86 -17.07
N ALA A 87 5.73 -2.97 -17.18
CA ALA A 87 4.89 -1.92 -17.72
C ALA A 87 4.93 -0.65 -16.86
N THR A 88 4.97 -0.80 -15.53
CA THR A 88 5.09 0.33 -14.59
C THR A 88 6.43 1.04 -14.75
N LEU A 89 7.53 0.31 -14.84
CA LEU A 89 8.86 0.88 -15.10
C LEU A 89 8.87 1.64 -16.43
N GLY A 90 8.25 1.09 -17.49
CA GLY A 90 8.11 1.76 -18.78
C GLY A 90 7.39 3.11 -18.67
N ARG A 91 6.28 3.18 -17.92
CA ARG A 91 5.56 4.44 -17.65
C ARG A 91 6.42 5.44 -16.88
N VAL A 92 7.15 4.99 -15.85
CA VAL A 92 8.05 5.84 -15.06
C VAL A 92 9.16 6.42 -15.92
N VAL A 93 9.88 5.57 -16.67
CA VAL A 93 10.98 6.00 -17.55
C VAL A 93 10.46 6.95 -18.64
N GLY A 94 9.33 6.62 -19.27
CA GLY A 94 8.71 7.48 -20.28
C GLY A 94 8.31 8.85 -19.72
N HIS A 95 7.74 8.89 -18.52
CA HIS A 95 7.38 10.13 -17.84
C HIS A 95 8.61 10.99 -17.51
N LEU A 96 9.67 10.38 -16.98
CA LEU A 96 10.92 11.09 -16.63
C LEU A 96 11.63 11.62 -17.88
N ALA A 97 11.68 10.85 -18.96
CA ALA A 97 12.21 11.28 -20.24
C ALA A 97 11.41 12.46 -20.83
N GLY A 98 10.08 12.41 -20.77
CA GLY A 98 9.20 13.51 -21.18
C GLY A 98 9.44 14.81 -20.40
N ASN A 99 9.98 14.71 -19.18
CA ASN A 99 10.36 15.84 -18.33
C ASN A 99 11.87 16.14 -18.32
N LYS A 100 12.63 15.59 -19.28
CA LYS A 100 14.07 15.86 -19.47
C LYS A 100 14.95 15.47 -18.27
N VAL A 101 14.54 14.46 -17.51
CA VAL A 101 15.37 13.90 -16.42
C VAL A 101 16.40 12.95 -17.02
N ASP A 102 17.68 13.21 -16.76
CA ASP A 102 18.79 12.36 -17.21
C ASP A 102 19.02 11.20 -16.25
N LEU A 103 18.54 10.01 -16.65
CA LEU A 103 18.70 8.78 -15.87
C LEU A 103 20.10 8.16 -15.94
N ALA A 104 21.01 8.71 -16.77
CA ALA A 104 22.42 8.32 -16.74
C ALA A 104 23.16 8.96 -15.57
N SER A 105 22.83 10.22 -15.24
CA SER A 105 23.37 10.92 -14.07
C SER A 105 22.54 10.75 -12.81
N GLN A 106 21.23 10.47 -12.93
CA GLN A 106 20.30 10.30 -11.80
C GLN A 106 19.68 8.91 -11.80
N GLN A 107 20.28 8.00 -11.04
CA GLN A 107 19.77 6.64 -10.87
C GLN A 107 18.41 6.62 -10.15
N LEU A 108 17.61 5.61 -10.45
CA LEU A 108 16.37 5.34 -9.73
C LEU A 108 16.69 4.65 -8.40
N ILE A 109 15.85 4.85 -7.38
CA ILE A 109 15.89 4.06 -6.16
C ILE A 109 14.93 2.88 -6.32
N ALA A 110 15.47 1.66 -6.28
CA ALA A 110 14.65 0.46 -6.20
C ALA A 110 14.55 -0.01 -4.77
N GLY A 111 13.31 -0.06 -4.26
CA GLY A 111 13.03 -0.57 -2.94
C GLY A 111 13.47 -2.02 -2.75
N GLN A 112 13.76 -2.41 -1.52
CA GLN A 112 14.11 -3.79 -1.19
C GLN A 112 12.88 -4.70 -1.38
N SER A 113 13.08 -5.89 -1.96
CA SER A 113 12.01 -6.90 -2.01
C SER A 113 11.79 -7.45 -0.60
N LEU A 114 10.59 -7.25 -0.07
CA LEU A 114 10.23 -7.63 1.29
C LEU A 114 9.01 -8.55 1.25
N GLN A 115 9.12 -9.71 1.89
CA GLN A 115 8.01 -10.64 2.09
C GLN A 115 7.44 -10.45 3.49
N LEU A 116 6.11 -10.40 3.59
CA LEU A 116 5.36 -10.20 4.83
C LEU A 116 4.69 -11.51 5.26
N ASP A 117 4.75 -11.82 6.55
CA ASP A 117 3.79 -12.73 7.20
C ASP A 117 2.56 -11.90 7.61
N PRO A 118 1.42 -12.00 6.90
CA PRO A 118 0.27 -11.14 7.14
C PRO A 118 -0.45 -11.45 8.46
N LYS A 119 -0.23 -12.63 9.06
CA LYS A 119 -0.85 -12.99 10.34
C LYS A 119 -0.06 -12.43 11.52
N LYS A 120 1.26 -12.39 11.38
CA LYS A 120 2.17 -11.85 12.42
C LYS A 120 2.50 -10.38 12.19
N GLU A 121 2.14 -9.83 11.03
CA GLU A 121 2.44 -8.46 10.60
C GLU A 121 3.94 -8.12 10.66
N ILE A 122 4.79 -9.07 10.25
CA ILE A 122 6.25 -8.88 10.24
C ILE A 122 6.84 -9.27 8.88
N PHE A 123 7.97 -8.65 8.54
CA PHE A 123 8.77 -9.09 7.41
C PHE A 123 9.52 -10.39 7.74
N ILE A 124 9.59 -11.30 6.77
CA ILE A 124 10.25 -12.62 6.87
C ILE A 124 11.36 -12.85 5.83
N SER A 125 11.52 -11.95 4.86
CA SER A 125 12.59 -11.96 3.86
C SER A 125 14.01 -11.71 4.44
N SER A 126 15.05 -11.79 3.62
CA SER A 126 16.44 -11.49 4.02
C SER A 126 16.63 -10.06 4.56
N GLY A 127 15.83 -9.09 4.11
CA GLY A 127 15.84 -7.69 4.57
C GLY A 127 15.16 -7.43 5.91
N SER A 128 14.54 -8.44 6.52
CA SER A 128 13.61 -8.24 7.64
C SER A 128 14.26 -7.66 8.89
N LYS A 129 15.54 -7.95 9.14
CA LYS A 129 16.28 -7.35 10.28
C LYS A 129 16.34 -5.83 10.21
N GLN A 130 16.43 -5.27 8.99
CA GLN A 130 16.46 -3.83 8.75
C GLN A 130 15.05 -3.24 8.59
N ALA A 131 14.11 -4.03 8.05
CA ALA A 131 12.74 -3.58 7.79
C ALA A 131 11.83 -3.59 9.04
N ASN A 132 11.92 -4.61 9.89
CA ASN A 132 11.03 -4.75 11.06
C ASN A 132 11.12 -3.59 12.07
N PRO A 133 12.29 -2.96 12.32
CA PRO A 133 12.36 -1.75 13.14
C PRO A 133 11.51 -0.58 12.64
N HIS A 134 11.15 -0.54 11.34
CA HIS A 134 10.31 0.51 10.77
C HIS A 134 8.80 0.23 10.88
N LEU A 135 8.37 -0.94 11.37
CA LEU A 135 6.95 -1.27 11.58
C LEU A 135 6.34 -0.49 12.74
N THR A 136 7.18 -0.01 13.65
CA THR A 136 6.79 0.85 14.76
C THR A 136 7.72 2.06 14.83
N ARG A 137 7.41 3.01 15.70
CA ARG A 137 8.25 4.18 15.94
C ARG A 137 8.87 4.08 17.33
N GLU A 138 10.03 4.70 17.48
CA GLU A 138 10.53 5.03 18.81
C GLU A 138 9.60 6.08 19.43
N TYR A 139 8.84 5.65 20.44
CA TYR A 139 7.93 6.52 21.17
C TYR A 139 8.68 7.46 22.12
N ARG A 140 8.19 8.69 22.25
CA ARG A 140 8.71 9.65 23.23
C ARG A 140 8.14 9.35 24.61
N LYS A 141 8.98 8.93 25.56
CA LYS A 141 8.56 8.71 26.95
C LYS A 141 7.95 9.99 27.58
N PRO A 142 6.87 9.90 28.37
CA PRO A 142 6.13 8.69 28.77
C PRO A 142 5.01 8.24 27.80
N PHE A 143 4.86 8.87 26.62
CA PHE A 143 3.76 8.61 25.68
C PHE A 143 4.05 7.38 24.79
N VAL A 144 3.96 6.19 25.38
CA VAL A 144 4.19 4.90 24.71
C VAL A 144 2.88 4.18 24.44
N VAL A 145 2.76 3.52 23.30
CA VAL A 145 1.68 2.55 23.08
C VAL A 145 2.08 1.26 23.82
N PRO A 146 1.25 0.79 24.78
CA PRO A 146 1.53 -0.44 25.51
C PRO A 146 1.56 -1.66 24.57
N SER A 147 2.28 -2.72 24.97
CA SER A 147 2.25 -3.95 24.19
C SER A 147 0.89 -4.63 24.33
N ALA A 148 0.55 -5.52 23.39
CA ALA A 148 -0.70 -6.29 23.46
C ALA A 148 -0.84 -7.13 24.75
N ASN A 149 0.27 -7.43 25.43
CA ASN A 149 0.26 -8.15 26.71
C ASN A 149 0.00 -7.23 27.92
N ASP A 150 0.05 -5.91 27.73
CA ASP A 150 -0.07 -4.90 28.78
C ASP A 150 -1.46 -4.20 28.76
N VAL A 151 -2.40 -4.67 27.92
CA VAL A 151 -3.76 -4.12 27.75
C VAL A 151 -4.87 -5.14 27.94
#